data_AF-A0A956BE92-F1
#
_entry.id   AF-A0A956BE92-F1
#
_cell.length_a   1.000
_cell.length_b   1.000
_cell.length_c   1.000
_cell.angle_alpha   90.00
_cell.angle_beta   90.00
_cell.angle_gamma   90.00
#
_symmetry.space_group_name_H-M   'P 1'
#
loop_
_entity.id
_entity.type
_entity.pdbx_description
1 polymer ?
#
loop_
_entity_poly.entity_id
_entity_poly.type
_entity_poly.pdbx_seq_one_letter_code
_entity_poly.pdbx_strand_id
1 'polypeptide(L)'
;MHRALFACLLGCAAAGAFAAPAAAAERPRVDVAFVLDATGSMGPWIDEARARIKSIAADLAAGDPQPDVRFALVSYRDRGDAYVTRVHPFDRDLGAMRAALDATQAQGGGDTPEAVLEALAAGIDGLKWSEAPGTVKLLYLVGDARPQHYPDGPDEQTLLTLALERGIVIHTIACGRMSTSGQAFF
;
A
#
# COMPACT_ATOMS: atom_id res chain seq x y z
N MET A 1 -73.21 14.32 49.03
CA MET A 1 -71.78 14.62 48.85
C MET A 1 -70.95 13.43 49.32
N HIS A 2 -70.60 12.45 48.47
CA HIS A 2 -69.55 11.46 48.77
C HIS A 2 -68.89 11.09 47.42
N ARG A 3 -67.64 11.54 47.22
CA ARG A 3 -66.84 11.34 46.01
C ARG A 3 -66.08 10.01 46.12
N ALA A 4 -66.07 9.27 45.02
CA ALA A 4 -65.23 8.11 44.79
C ALA A 4 -63.74 8.51 44.62
N LEU A 5 -62.84 7.61 45.02
CA LEU A 5 -61.47 7.54 44.52
C LEU A 5 -60.96 6.10 44.67
N PHE A 6 -60.93 5.37 43.56
CA PHE A 6 -60.19 4.11 43.41
C PHE A 6 -58.89 4.46 42.69
N ALA A 7 -57.75 4.34 43.38
CA ALA A 7 -56.43 4.54 42.80
C ALA A 7 -55.94 3.22 42.19
N CYS A 8 -55.76 3.20 40.87
CA CYS A 8 -55.17 2.10 40.13
C CYS A 8 -53.64 2.26 40.17
N LEU A 9 -52.94 1.36 40.87
CA LEU A 9 -51.48 1.28 40.86
C LEU A 9 -51.03 0.36 39.71
N LEU A 10 -50.60 0.96 38.59
CA LEU A 10 -49.86 0.23 37.55
C LEU A 10 -48.42 0.01 38.03
N GLY A 11 -48.06 -1.23 38.33
CA GLY A 11 -46.68 -1.65 38.52
C GLY A 11 -45.96 -1.72 37.16
N CYS A 12 -44.93 -0.90 36.98
CA CYS A 12 -44.06 -0.93 35.81
C CYS A 12 -42.97 -1.98 36.06
N ALA A 13 -43.02 -3.10 35.34
CA ALA A 13 -41.93 -4.08 35.34
C ALA A 13 -40.77 -3.56 34.50
N ALA A 14 -39.64 -3.26 35.13
CA ALA A 14 -38.41 -2.91 34.43
C ALA A 14 -37.84 -4.16 33.73
N ALA A 15 -37.98 -4.21 32.41
CA ALA A 15 -37.28 -5.18 31.58
C ALA A 15 -35.80 -4.82 31.54
N GLY A 16 -34.96 -5.61 32.20
CA GLY A 16 -33.51 -5.52 32.06
C GLY A 16 -33.10 -5.92 30.65
N ALA A 17 -32.67 -4.96 29.84
CA ALA A 17 -32.04 -5.23 28.56
C ALA A 17 -30.65 -5.82 28.80
N PHE A 18 -30.46 -7.10 28.52
CA PHE A 18 -29.14 -7.67 28.35
C PHE A 18 -28.57 -7.13 27.04
N ALA A 19 -27.67 -6.14 27.15
CA ALA A 19 -26.84 -5.73 26.03
C ALA A 19 -25.91 -6.90 25.68
N ALA A 20 -26.02 -7.41 24.45
CA ALA A 20 -25.03 -8.34 23.91
C ALA A 20 -23.64 -7.66 23.95
N PRO A 21 -22.56 -8.41 24.23
CA PRO A 21 -21.22 -7.85 24.18
C PRO A 21 -20.99 -7.28 22.79
N ALA A 22 -20.67 -5.99 22.71
CA ALA A 22 -20.25 -5.35 21.47
C ALA A 22 -19.07 -6.16 20.91
N ALA A 23 -19.26 -6.78 19.76
CA ALA A 23 -18.16 -7.41 19.04
C ALA A 23 -17.06 -6.36 18.91
N ALA A 24 -15.85 -6.67 19.40
CA ALA A 24 -14.71 -5.78 19.26
C ALA A 24 -14.60 -5.40 17.78
N ALA A 25 -14.71 -4.11 17.47
CA ALA A 25 -14.66 -3.65 16.08
C ALA A 25 -13.35 -4.15 15.47
N GLU A 26 -13.47 -4.94 14.39
CA GLU A 26 -12.30 -5.52 13.74
C GLU A 26 -11.45 -4.37 13.18
N ARG A 27 -10.16 -4.36 13.50
CA ARG A 27 -9.23 -3.33 13.03
C ARG A 27 -9.25 -3.30 11.50
N PRO A 28 -9.27 -2.12 10.84
CA PRO A 28 -9.15 -2.05 9.40
C PRO A 28 -7.88 -2.77 8.94
N ARG A 29 -7.97 -3.59 7.89
CA ARG A 29 -6.81 -4.34 7.35
C ARG A 29 -6.28 -3.62 6.13
N VAL A 30 -4.96 -3.43 6.08
CA VAL A 30 -4.30 -2.71 4.99
C VAL A 30 -3.03 -3.45 4.57
N ASP A 31 -2.90 -3.73 3.28
CA ASP A 31 -1.64 -4.15 2.68
C ASP A 31 -1.08 -2.98 1.86
N VAL A 32 0.19 -2.64 2.10
CA VAL A 32 0.89 -1.55 1.40
C VAL A 32 2.19 -2.06 0.80
N ALA A 33 2.29 -2.01 -0.53
CA ALA A 33 3.53 -2.29 -1.25
C ALA A 33 4.16 -0.98 -1.73
N PHE A 34 5.44 -0.79 -1.44
CA PHE A 34 6.24 0.27 -2.06
C PHE A 34 7.07 -0.33 -3.19
N VAL A 35 6.94 0.22 -4.40
CA VAL A 35 7.73 -0.13 -5.57
C VAL A 35 8.69 1.02 -5.83
N LEU A 36 9.97 0.84 -5.52
CA LEU A 36 10.97 1.90 -5.49
C LEU A 36 12.01 1.72 -6.60
N ASP A 37 12.14 2.76 -7.41
CA ASP A 37 13.25 2.93 -8.33
C ASP A 37 14.58 3.05 -7.57
N ALA A 38 15.51 2.15 -7.87
CA ALA A 38 16.85 2.12 -7.30
C ALA A 38 17.93 2.19 -8.38
N THR A 39 17.60 2.75 -9.55
CA THR A 39 18.52 3.03 -10.66
C THR A 39 19.45 4.19 -10.30
N GLY A 40 20.51 4.41 -11.08
CA GLY A 40 21.49 5.46 -10.82
C GLY A 40 20.91 6.89 -10.83
N SER A 41 19.89 7.17 -11.66
CA SER A 41 19.25 8.49 -11.78
C SER A 41 18.61 8.95 -10.48
N MET A 42 18.12 8.00 -9.67
CA MET A 42 17.56 8.25 -8.35
C MET A 42 18.59 8.73 -7.32
N GLY A 43 19.89 8.72 -7.61
CA GLY A 43 20.94 9.11 -6.66
C GLY A 43 20.66 10.40 -5.88
N PRO A 44 20.32 11.53 -6.52
CA PRO A 44 19.96 12.78 -5.83
C PRO A 44 18.65 12.73 -5.04
N TRP A 45 17.77 11.77 -5.34
CA TRP A 45 16.39 11.70 -4.83
C TRP A 45 16.16 10.56 -3.84
N ILE A 46 17.04 9.56 -3.79
CA ILE A 46 16.80 8.31 -3.09
C ILE A 46 16.62 8.52 -1.58
N ASP A 47 17.36 9.45 -0.98
CA ASP A 47 17.19 9.81 0.43
C ASP A 47 15.82 10.44 0.72
N GLU A 48 15.38 11.34 -0.16
CA GLU A 48 14.06 11.98 -0.04
C GLU A 48 12.92 10.99 -0.30
N ALA A 49 13.07 10.12 -1.30
CA ALA A 49 12.14 9.04 -1.59
C ALA A 49 12.00 8.09 -0.39
N ARG A 50 13.12 7.68 0.22
CA ARG A 50 13.10 6.88 1.46
C ARG A 50 12.38 7.61 2.60
N ALA A 51 12.69 8.89 2.81
CA ALA A 51 12.03 9.69 3.85
C ALA A 51 10.51 9.76 3.63
N ARG A 52 10.08 9.97 2.37
CA ARG A 52 8.66 10.01 2.01
C ARG A 52 7.96 8.67 2.24
N ILE A 53 8.57 7.57 1.81
CA ILE A 53 8.04 6.21 2.05
C ILE A 53 7.90 5.94 3.55
N LYS A 54 8.92 6.29 4.35
CA LYS A 54 8.87 6.13 5.82
C LYS A 54 7.76 6.94 6.46
N SER A 55 7.50 8.15 5.98
CA SER A 55 6.39 9.00 6.44
C SER A 55 5.05 8.35 6.13
N ILE A 56 4.82 7.96 4.87
CA ILE A 56 3.56 7.32 4.45
C ILE A 56 3.30 6.06 5.27
N ALA A 57 4.32 5.21 5.45
CA ALA A 57 4.19 4.00 6.23
C ALA A 57 3.88 4.28 7.72
N ALA A 58 4.48 5.32 8.30
CA ALA A 58 4.19 5.74 9.67
C ALA A 58 2.76 6.27 9.82
N ASP A 59 2.32 7.12 8.89
CA ASP A 59 0.98 7.72 8.91
C ASP A 59 -0.11 6.64 8.77
N LEU A 60 0.09 5.68 7.87
CA LEU A 60 -0.83 4.55 7.70
C LEU A 60 -0.88 3.65 8.94
N ALA A 61 0.26 3.37 9.58
CA ALA A 61 0.31 2.56 10.80
C ALA A 61 -0.31 3.28 12.02
N ALA A 62 -0.38 4.61 11.99
CA ALA A 62 -0.90 5.46 13.07
C ALA A 62 -2.36 5.89 12.87
N GLY A 63 -3.06 5.38 11.86
CA GLY A 63 -4.47 5.70 11.60
C GLY A 63 -5.40 5.44 12.80
N ASP A 64 -6.57 6.07 12.81
CA ASP A 64 -7.61 5.89 13.84
C ASP A 64 -8.95 5.52 13.19
N PRO A 65 -9.55 4.35 13.48
CA PRO A 65 -9.04 3.29 14.37
C PRO A 65 -7.74 2.66 13.87
N GLN A 66 -6.90 2.21 14.80
CA GLN A 66 -5.58 1.63 14.47
C GLN A 66 -5.69 0.45 13.48
N PRO A 67 -5.11 0.52 12.28
CA PRO A 67 -5.23 -0.55 11.29
C PRO A 67 -4.22 -1.68 11.51
N ASP A 68 -4.57 -2.92 11.14
CA ASP A 68 -3.63 -4.03 10.96
C ASP A 68 -2.95 -3.89 9.60
N VAL A 69 -1.71 -3.38 9.59
CA VAL A 69 -0.98 -3.05 8.35
C VAL A 69 0.14 -4.06 8.08
N ARG A 70 0.26 -4.50 6.83
CA ARG A 70 1.44 -5.21 6.32
C ARG A 70 2.13 -4.37 5.25
N PHE A 71 3.45 -4.30 5.32
CA PHE A 71 4.27 -3.57 4.37
C PHE A 71 5.13 -4.53 3.54
N ALA A 72 5.23 -4.27 2.25
CA ALA A 72 6.17 -4.91 1.33
C ALA A 72 7.01 -3.84 0.63
N LEU A 73 8.20 -4.22 0.17
CA LEU A 73 9.08 -3.38 -0.63
C LEU A 73 9.56 -4.15 -1.85
N VAL A 74 9.36 -3.58 -3.04
CA VAL A 74 9.95 -4.03 -4.29
C VAL A 74 10.89 -2.93 -4.75
N SER A 75 12.20 -3.12 -4.61
CA SER A 75 13.16 -2.22 -5.24
C SER A 75 13.49 -2.74 -6.63
N TYR A 76 13.56 -1.86 -7.64
CA TYR A 76 13.90 -2.25 -9.00
C TYR A 76 15.07 -1.45 -9.57
N ARG A 77 15.75 -2.06 -10.54
CA ARG A 77 16.72 -1.40 -11.42
C ARG A 77 16.41 -1.82 -12.86
N ASP A 78 17.40 -1.92 -13.73
CA ASP A 78 17.20 -2.28 -15.13
C ASP A 78 17.70 -3.70 -15.47
N ARG A 79 17.29 -4.21 -16.63
CA ARG A 79 17.81 -5.46 -17.20
C ARG A 79 19.32 -5.32 -17.44
N GLY A 80 20.07 -6.32 -16.95
CA GLY A 80 21.53 -6.32 -17.02
C GLY A 80 22.23 -5.77 -15.77
N ASP A 81 21.47 -5.17 -14.84
CA ASP A 81 21.99 -4.82 -13.51
C ASP A 81 22.11 -6.05 -12.59
N ALA A 82 22.66 -5.81 -11.40
CA ALA A 82 22.75 -6.80 -10.33
C ALA A 82 21.42 -7.48 -9.99
N TYR A 83 20.30 -6.81 -10.25
CA TYR A 83 18.94 -7.36 -10.18
C TYR A 83 17.99 -6.44 -10.97
N VAL A 84 16.97 -7.03 -11.59
CA VAL A 84 15.84 -6.25 -12.14
C VAL A 84 14.89 -5.88 -11.03
N THR A 85 14.47 -6.86 -10.23
CA THR A 85 13.61 -6.65 -9.07
C THR A 85 14.17 -7.36 -7.85
N ARG A 86 13.99 -6.76 -6.67
CA ARG A 86 14.28 -7.35 -5.37
C ARG A 86 13.08 -7.15 -4.47
N VAL A 87 12.54 -8.27 -3.99
CA VAL A 87 11.28 -8.31 -3.25
C VAL A 87 11.55 -8.60 -1.77
N HIS A 88 11.06 -7.70 -0.93
CA HIS A 88 10.84 -7.91 0.50
C HIS A 88 9.34 -8.13 0.70
N PRO A 89 8.92 -9.34 1.12
CA PRO A 89 7.51 -9.71 1.18
C PRO A 89 6.76 -8.95 2.29
N PHE A 90 5.43 -9.06 2.28
CA PHE A 90 4.57 -8.47 3.30
C PHE A 90 4.94 -8.93 4.71
N ASP A 91 5.23 -7.97 5.59
CA ASP A 91 5.43 -8.16 7.02
C ASP A 91 4.70 -7.07 7.82
N ARG A 92 4.33 -7.37 9.07
CA ARG A 92 3.77 -6.39 10.03
C ARG A 92 4.87 -5.60 10.73
N ASP A 93 6.13 -6.05 10.67
CA ASP A 93 7.25 -5.33 11.22
C ASP A 93 7.68 -4.17 10.32
N LEU A 94 7.21 -2.96 10.66
CA LEU A 94 7.62 -1.72 10.03
C LEU A 94 9.15 -1.49 10.11
N GLY A 95 9.81 -1.99 11.16
CA GLY A 95 11.26 -1.93 11.32
C GLY A 95 11.99 -2.74 10.25
N ALA A 96 11.51 -3.94 9.93
CA ALA A 96 12.07 -4.77 8.87
C ALA A 96 11.99 -4.10 7.50
N MET A 97 10.83 -3.52 7.15
CA MET A 97 10.69 -2.75 5.90
C MET A 97 11.62 -1.54 5.88
N ARG A 98 11.73 -0.79 6.99
CA ARG A 98 12.63 0.37 7.08
C ARG A 98 14.10 -0.01 6.88
N ALA A 99 14.53 -1.12 7.46
CA ALA A 99 15.89 -1.62 7.28
C ALA A 99 16.17 -2.04 5.82
N ALA A 100 15.23 -2.72 5.18
CA ALA A 100 15.33 -3.07 3.76
C ALA A 100 15.37 -1.83 2.86
N LEU A 101 14.54 -0.83 3.17
CA LEU A 101 14.51 0.45 2.49
C LEU A 101 15.85 1.19 2.63
N ASP A 102 16.40 1.26 3.84
CA ASP A 102 17.69 1.91 4.12
C ASP A 102 18.89 1.21 3.45
N ALA A 103 18.79 -0.10 3.23
CA ALA A 103 19.78 -0.86 2.48
C ALA A 103 19.68 -0.67 0.95
N THR A 104 18.59 -0.11 0.44
CA THR A 104 18.41 0.13 -1.00
C THR A 104 19.31 1.26 -1.47
N GLN A 105 20.19 0.99 -2.43
CA GLN A 105 21.10 1.98 -3.02
C GLN A 105 20.77 2.22 -4.49
N ALA A 106 20.73 3.49 -4.87
CA ALA A 106 20.63 3.94 -6.26
C ALA A 106 21.91 3.59 -7.03
N GLN A 107 21.84 2.60 -7.91
CA GLN A 107 22.95 2.19 -8.78
C GLN A 107 22.41 1.47 -10.03
N GLY A 108 23.26 1.26 -11.01
CA GLY A 108 22.85 0.60 -12.25
C GLY A 108 22.02 1.52 -13.13
N GLY A 109 21.20 0.91 -13.97
CA GLY A 109 20.54 1.54 -15.11
C GLY A 109 21.49 1.67 -16.30
N GLY A 110 21.17 2.58 -17.21
CA GLY A 110 22.05 2.96 -18.30
C GLY A 110 21.29 3.71 -19.37
N ASP A 111 20.20 3.12 -19.84
CA ASP A 111 19.34 3.69 -20.86
C ASP A 111 18.02 4.13 -20.20
N THR A 112 17.58 5.37 -20.43
CA THR A 112 16.17 5.68 -20.19
C THR A 112 15.36 5.12 -21.38
N PRO A 113 14.43 4.18 -21.16
CA PRO A 113 13.64 3.99 -19.94
C PRO A 113 13.98 2.77 -19.06
N GLU A 114 13.37 2.73 -17.88
CA GLU A 114 13.67 1.77 -16.81
C GLU A 114 12.65 0.60 -16.75
N ALA A 115 13.00 -0.48 -16.06
CA ALA A 115 12.18 -1.70 -15.92
C ALA A 115 10.96 -1.57 -14.96
N VAL A 116 10.23 -0.46 -15.05
CA VAL A 116 9.05 -0.15 -14.21
C VAL A 116 7.97 -1.24 -14.30
N LEU A 117 7.71 -1.79 -15.50
CA LEU A 117 6.67 -2.81 -15.68
C LEU A 117 7.05 -4.15 -15.03
N GLU A 118 8.34 -4.50 -15.01
CA GLU A 118 8.85 -5.66 -14.26
C GLU A 118 8.62 -5.49 -12.75
N ALA A 119 8.85 -4.27 -12.26
CA ALA A 119 8.63 -3.92 -10.87
C ALA A 119 7.14 -3.92 -10.48
N LEU A 120 6.28 -3.40 -11.35
CA LEU A 120 4.83 -3.46 -11.18
C LEU A 120 4.32 -4.90 -11.24
N ALA A 121 4.82 -5.75 -12.14
CA ALA A 121 4.51 -7.17 -12.16
C ALA A 121 4.90 -7.86 -10.85
N ALA A 122 6.10 -7.60 -10.33
CA ALA A 122 6.54 -8.12 -9.05
C ALA A 122 5.67 -7.61 -7.88
N GLY A 123 5.23 -6.35 -7.91
CA GLY A 123 4.36 -5.76 -6.89
C GLY A 123 2.91 -6.24 -6.95
N ILE A 124 2.33 -6.39 -8.14
CA ILE A 124 0.92 -6.75 -8.35
C ILE A 124 0.73 -8.26 -8.27
N ASP A 125 1.63 -9.04 -8.86
CA ASP A 125 1.51 -10.49 -8.99
C ASP A 125 2.52 -11.31 -8.18
N GLY A 126 3.74 -10.78 -8.00
CA GLY A 126 4.77 -11.46 -7.21
C GLY A 126 4.53 -11.43 -5.69
N LEU A 127 3.74 -10.47 -5.18
CA LEU A 127 3.43 -10.33 -3.76
C LEU A 127 2.17 -11.11 -3.35
N LYS A 128 2.21 -11.67 -2.13
CA LYS A 128 1.06 -12.38 -1.52
C LYS A 128 0.11 -11.41 -0.81
N TRP A 129 -0.67 -10.68 -1.60
CA TRP A 129 -1.75 -9.82 -1.12
C TRP A 129 -2.78 -10.61 -0.29
N SER A 130 -3.39 -9.95 0.69
CA SER A 130 -4.42 -10.53 1.54
C SER A 130 -5.67 -10.86 0.74
N GLU A 131 -6.20 -12.05 0.96
CA GLU A 131 -7.50 -12.48 0.43
C GLU A 131 -8.64 -12.20 1.44
N ALA A 132 -8.32 -11.67 2.62
CA ALA A 132 -9.33 -11.38 3.64
C ALA A 132 -10.29 -10.29 3.13
N PRO A 133 -11.62 -10.51 3.19
CA PRO A 133 -12.62 -9.54 2.74
C PRO A 133 -12.42 -8.18 3.40
N GLY A 134 -12.56 -7.10 2.62
CA GLY A 134 -12.43 -5.74 3.12
C GLY A 134 -10.99 -5.26 3.38
N THR A 135 -9.96 -6.06 3.03
CA THR A 135 -8.58 -5.57 3.08
C THR A 135 -8.34 -4.50 2.02
N VAL A 136 -7.90 -3.32 2.44
CA VAL A 136 -7.44 -2.26 1.53
C VAL A 136 -6.06 -2.63 0.99
N LYS A 137 -5.85 -2.50 -0.32
CA LYS A 137 -4.58 -2.85 -0.99
C LYS A 137 -4.04 -1.64 -1.73
N LEU A 138 -2.88 -1.15 -1.32
CA LEU A 138 -2.25 0.05 -1.86
C LEU A 138 -0.87 -0.31 -2.41
N LEU A 139 -0.59 0.08 -3.65
CA LEU A 139 0.73 0.01 -4.25
C LEU A 139 1.21 1.43 -4.54
N TYR A 140 2.37 1.82 -4.02
CA TYR A 140 3.01 3.10 -4.28
C TYR A 140 4.21 2.91 -5.21
N LEU A 141 4.09 3.33 -6.46
CA LEU A 141 5.20 3.40 -7.40
C LEU A 141 5.97 4.70 -7.17
N VAL A 142 7.27 4.61 -6.91
CA VAL A 142 8.16 5.74 -6.60
C VAL A 142 9.35 5.70 -7.54
N GLY A 143 9.53 6.72 -8.38
CA GLY A 143 10.61 6.75 -9.37
C GLY A 143 10.67 8.04 -10.18
N ASP A 144 11.66 8.15 -11.07
CA ASP A 144 11.92 9.37 -11.85
C ASP A 144 11.91 9.16 -13.38
N ALA A 145 11.57 7.96 -13.85
CA ALA A 145 11.59 7.59 -15.26
C ALA A 145 10.34 6.82 -15.71
N ARG A 146 10.06 6.91 -17.03
CA ARG A 146 8.96 6.17 -17.69
C ARG A 146 9.30 4.67 -17.79
N PRO A 147 8.29 3.78 -17.94
CA PRO A 147 8.53 2.36 -18.23
C PRO A 147 9.23 2.14 -19.58
N GLN A 148 10.06 1.11 -19.64
CA GLN A 148 10.51 0.47 -20.87
C GLN A 148 9.58 -0.70 -21.20
N HIS A 149 9.08 -0.73 -22.43
CA HIS A 149 8.25 -1.82 -22.95
C HIS A 149 9.13 -2.82 -23.71
N TYR A 150 9.60 -3.86 -23.01
CA TYR A 150 10.34 -4.95 -23.65
C TYR A 150 9.38 -5.89 -24.39
N PRO A 151 9.75 -6.43 -25.57
CA PRO A 151 8.91 -7.39 -26.30
C PRO A 151 8.56 -8.67 -25.52
N ASP A 152 9.43 -9.07 -24.60
CA ASP A 152 9.29 -10.21 -23.69
C ASP A 152 8.99 -9.77 -22.24
N GLY A 153 8.64 -8.50 -22.03
CA GLY A 153 8.30 -7.95 -20.72
C GLY A 153 6.81 -8.01 -20.40
N PRO A 154 6.43 -7.62 -19.17
CA PRO A 154 5.03 -7.50 -18.79
C PRO A 154 4.28 -6.48 -19.66
N ASP A 155 3.05 -6.81 -20.02
CA ASP A 155 2.15 -5.90 -20.71
C ASP A 155 1.47 -4.96 -19.71
N GLU A 156 1.58 -3.65 -19.95
CA GLU A 156 1.07 -2.61 -19.07
C GLU A 156 -0.45 -2.72 -18.87
N GLN A 157 -1.21 -2.89 -19.95
CA GLN A 157 -2.67 -2.97 -19.88
C GLN A 157 -3.14 -4.20 -19.10
N THR A 158 -2.45 -5.33 -19.29
CA THR A 158 -2.68 -6.57 -18.54
C THR A 158 -2.40 -6.37 -17.05
N LEU A 159 -1.29 -5.71 -16.69
CA LEU A 159 -0.96 -5.42 -15.29
C LEU A 159 -1.99 -4.51 -14.62
N LEU A 160 -2.42 -3.44 -15.29
CA LEU A 160 -3.44 -2.53 -14.76
C LEU A 160 -4.79 -3.22 -14.60
N THR A 161 -5.17 -4.08 -15.56
CA THR A 161 -6.39 -4.90 -15.46
C THR A 161 -6.31 -5.84 -14.26
N LEU A 162 -5.16 -6.52 -14.07
CA LEU A 162 -4.95 -7.42 -12.94
C LEU A 162 -5.00 -6.68 -11.59
N ALA A 163 -4.42 -5.47 -11.51
CA ALA A 163 -4.49 -4.64 -10.31
C ALA A 163 -5.93 -4.28 -9.97
N LEU A 164 -6.72 -3.86 -10.97
CA LEU A 164 -8.15 -3.56 -10.80
C LEU A 164 -8.94 -4.77 -10.33
N GLU A 165 -8.76 -5.94 -10.96
CA GLU A 165 -9.44 -7.19 -10.57
C GLU A 165 -9.11 -7.62 -9.14
N ARG A 166 -7.88 -7.36 -8.68
CA ARG A 166 -7.43 -7.68 -7.31
C ARG A 166 -7.79 -6.61 -6.28
N GLY A 167 -8.37 -5.49 -6.71
CA GLY A 167 -8.69 -4.35 -5.86
C GLY A 167 -7.45 -3.61 -5.33
N ILE A 168 -6.35 -3.63 -6.10
CA ILE A 168 -5.10 -2.93 -5.78
C ILE A 168 -5.19 -1.52 -6.36
N VAL A 169 -5.13 -0.51 -5.48
CA VAL A 169 -5.05 0.89 -5.90
C VAL A 169 -3.59 1.26 -6.08
N ILE A 170 -3.24 1.75 -7.27
CA ILE A 170 -1.88 2.20 -7.59
C ILE A 170 -1.81 3.73 -7.40
N HIS A 171 -0.87 4.16 -6.58
CA HIS A 171 -0.47 5.55 -6.39
C HIS A 171 0.93 5.75 -6.95
N THR A 172 1.17 6.91 -7.54
CA THR A 172 2.43 7.26 -8.17
C THR A 172 3.08 8.42 -7.41
N ILE A 173 4.39 8.34 -7.19
CA ILE A 173 5.20 9.38 -6.55
C ILE A 173 6.38 9.63 -7.48
N ALA A 174 6.26 10.68 -8.29
CA ALA A 174 7.33 11.10 -9.18
C ALA A 174 8.45 11.82 -8.40
N CYS A 175 9.70 11.47 -8.70
CA CYS A 175 10.88 12.11 -8.16
C CYS A 175 11.53 13.01 -9.22
N GLY A 176 12.00 14.19 -8.80
CA GLY A 176 12.76 15.10 -9.66
C GLY A 176 12.01 15.61 -10.89
N ARG A 177 12.76 15.93 -11.96
CA ARG A 177 12.24 16.42 -13.23
C ARG A 177 12.11 15.27 -14.22
N MET A 178 10.93 14.67 -14.26
CA MET A 178 10.64 13.60 -15.20
C MET A 178 10.32 14.13 -16.61
N SER A 179 10.66 13.35 -17.64
CA SER A 179 10.29 13.64 -19.04
C SER A 179 8.77 13.75 -19.21
N THR A 180 8.30 14.41 -20.27
CA THR A 180 6.85 14.54 -20.56
C THR A 180 6.15 13.17 -20.64
N SER A 181 6.79 12.18 -21.25
CA SER A 181 6.23 10.83 -21.34
C SER A 181 6.22 10.10 -19.99
N GLY A 182 7.20 10.35 -19.13
CA GLY A 182 7.14 9.85 -17.75
C GLY A 182 6.04 10.53 -16.95
N GLN A 183 5.85 11.86 -17.08
CA GLN A 183 4.76 12.60 -16.42
C GLN A 183 3.38 12.18 -16.90
N ALA A 184 3.26 11.66 -18.12
CA ALA A 184 2.00 11.12 -18.62
C ALA A 184 1.70 9.72 -18.06
N PHE A 185 2.74 9.00 -17.63
CA PHE A 185 2.61 7.66 -17.06
C PHE A 185 2.36 7.69 -15.55
N PHE A 186 3.08 8.52 -14.79
CA PHE A 186 2.83 8.72 -13.36
C PHE A 186 1.58 9.57 -13.13
#